data_AF-A0A0E4GBG4-F1
#
_entry.id   AF-A0A0E4GBG4-F1
#
_cell.length_a   1.000
_cell.length_b   1.000
_cell.length_c   1.000
_cell.angle_alpha   90.00
_cell.angle_beta   90.00
_cell.angle_gamma   90.00
#
_symmetry.space_group_name_H-M   'P 1'
#
loop_
_entity.id
_entity.type
_entity.pdbx_description
1 polymer ?
#
loop_
_entity_poly.entity_id
_entity_poly.type
_entity_poly.pdbx_seq_one_letter_code
_entity_poly.pdbx_strand_id
1 'polypeptide(L)'
;MNRMAIFREQKRGGRDRSAEDRSRHRRLVEEVIKRNLGNIIAEESIIGQNQGKIFKIPIRGLKEYQFIYGENRPGVAAGKGEEKRGQRISGVGDKRMSGSGDGAGQGEGDEIYETEITLEELVNYLFEDLNLPFMERKKLSLLETESSNKRWGIQRKGIPPRLAKKRTMVERIKRMKSGQRIESGQDEIIDPPERFPFSENDLRYQRLKEQLRPESNAVVICIMDNSGSMYLSKKFIARSFFFLLYQFVRYRYVNVELVFINHTTVAKEVNEDDFFHRGESGGTMISSGYEKALEIIAERFSPAIWNIYAFHCSDGDNWPEDNDKALLKAGELCGICNLFGYGEIVSTWTPGETMSEIFEKEIKVRNFLSVKMGSKEDIWPAFKKLLTIAEKEGRDEPRI
;
A
#
# COMPACT_ATOMS: atom_id res chain seq x y z
N MET A 1 6.36 46.64 27.31
CA MET A 1 6.95 45.39 26.79
C MET A 1 6.40 45.14 25.40
N ASN A 2 7.21 45.38 24.36
CA ASN A 2 6.86 45.09 22.97
C ASN A 2 6.54 43.60 22.82
N ARG A 3 5.32 43.26 22.39
CA ARG A 3 4.95 41.89 22.02
C ARG A 3 4.46 41.86 20.58
N MET A 4 5.20 41.07 19.83
CA MET A 4 5.27 40.91 18.40
C MET A 4 4.01 40.22 17.87
N ALA A 5 3.40 40.78 16.83
CA ALA A 5 2.47 40.03 16.00
C ALA A 5 3.24 38.88 15.34
N ILE A 6 2.81 37.62 15.55
CA ILE A 6 3.38 36.48 14.85
C ILE A 6 2.80 36.47 13.44
N PHE A 7 3.38 37.30 12.57
CA PHE A 7 3.26 37.08 11.14
C PHE A 7 4.13 35.87 10.83
N ARG A 8 3.50 34.74 10.46
CA ARG A 8 4.25 33.63 9.87
C ARG A 8 4.94 34.17 8.63
N GLU A 9 6.28 34.12 8.62
CA GLU A 9 7.09 34.46 7.46
C GLU A 9 6.63 33.59 6.29
N GLN A 10 5.84 34.21 5.44
CA GLN A 10 5.33 33.60 4.24
C GLN A 10 6.52 33.54 3.28
N LYS A 11 7.30 32.45 3.35
CA LYS A 11 8.51 32.22 2.53
C LYS A 11 8.28 32.79 1.13
N ARG A 12 9.11 33.76 0.71
CA ARG A 12 9.07 34.41 -0.61
C ARG A 12 9.62 33.47 -1.70
N GLY A 13 9.24 32.20 -1.68
CA GLY A 13 9.38 31.28 -2.80
C GLY A 13 8.03 31.22 -3.52
N GLY A 14 8.02 31.32 -4.85
CA GLY A 14 6.84 31.51 -5.70
C GLY A 14 5.56 30.83 -5.19
N ARG A 15 4.55 31.63 -4.85
CA ARG A 15 3.26 31.15 -4.36
C ARG A 15 2.38 30.80 -5.54
N ASP A 16 2.34 29.53 -5.88
CA ASP A 16 1.12 28.99 -6.43
C ASP A 16 0.09 29.01 -5.30
N ARG A 17 -0.79 30.03 -5.29
CA ARG A 17 -1.87 30.14 -4.28
C ARG A 17 -2.74 28.87 -4.28
N SER A 18 -2.85 28.21 -5.42
CA SER A 18 -3.56 26.95 -5.58
C SER A 18 -2.83 25.76 -4.98
N ALA A 19 -1.56 25.86 -4.57
CA ALA A 19 -0.85 24.74 -3.94
C ALA A 19 -1.41 24.38 -2.56
N GLU A 20 -1.80 25.38 -1.76
CA GLU A 20 -2.44 25.14 -0.46
C GLU A 20 -3.84 24.56 -0.64
N ASP A 21 -4.60 25.04 -1.61
CA ASP A 21 -5.95 24.52 -1.92
C ASP A 21 -5.91 23.10 -2.47
N ARG A 22 -4.98 22.79 -3.38
CA ARG A 22 -4.74 21.41 -3.85
C ARG A 22 -4.30 20.50 -2.71
N SER A 23 -3.52 20.99 -1.75
CA SER A 23 -3.13 20.22 -0.57
C SER A 23 -4.31 19.97 0.37
N ARG A 24 -5.21 20.95 0.53
CA ARG A 24 -6.46 20.79 1.31
C ARG A 24 -7.42 19.83 0.63
N HIS A 25 -7.58 19.94 -0.69
CA HIS A 25 -8.38 19.01 -1.50
C HIS A 25 -7.87 17.58 -1.34
N ARG A 26 -6.56 17.37 -1.51
CA ARG A 26 -5.95 16.05 -1.38
C ARG A 26 -6.21 15.44 0.00
N ARG A 27 -6.05 16.21 1.08
CA ARG A 27 -6.36 15.74 2.44
C ARG A 27 -7.83 15.38 2.64
N LEU A 28 -8.77 16.15 2.06
CA LEU A 28 -10.20 15.82 2.15
C LEU A 28 -10.52 14.53 1.38
N VAL A 29 -9.96 14.37 0.19
CA VAL A 29 -10.08 13.14 -0.61
C VAL A 29 -9.52 11.95 0.18
N GLU A 30 -8.32 12.07 0.73
CA GLU A 30 -7.68 11.04 1.58
C GLU A 30 -8.54 10.70 2.80
N GLU A 31 -9.10 11.69 3.51
CA GLU A 31 -9.98 11.44 4.67
C GLU A 31 -11.27 10.72 4.28
N VAL A 32 -11.91 11.11 3.18
CA VAL A 32 -13.14 10.48 2.71
C VAL A 32 -12.88 9.05 2.25
N ILE A 33 -11.79 8.83 1.51
CA ILE A 33 -11.30 7.49 1.15
C ILE A 33 -11.14 6.65 2.41
N LYS A 34 -10.38 7.13 3.40
CA LYS A 34 -10.13 6.39 4.65
C LYS A 34 -11.40 6.00 5.41
N ARG A 35 -12.42 6.85 5.40
CA ARG A 35 -13.71 6.54 6.04
C ARG A 35 -14.54 5.53 5.24
N ASN A 36 -14.48 5.57 3.92
CA ASN A 36 -15.31 4.72 3.05
C ASN A 36 -14.65 3.40 2.63
N LEU A 37 -13.34 3.23 2.86
CA LEU A 37 -12.58 2.02 2.53
C LEU A 37 -13.22 0.74 3.08
N GLY A 38 -13.63 0.74 4.35
CA GLY A 38 -14.22 -0.43 4.99
C GLY A 38 -15.51 -0.92 4.34
N ASN A 39 -16.20 -0.05 3.60
CA ASN A 39 -17.39 -0.40 2.82
C ASN A 39 -17.01 -0.81 1.38
N ILE A 40 -16.06 -0.11 0.75
CA ILE A 40 -15.64 -0.36 -0.64
C ILE A 40 -14.96 -1.73 -0.80
N ILE A 41 -14.00 -2.05 0.07
CA ILE A 41 -13.25 -3.31 0.07
C ILE A 41 -14.17 -4.53 0.20
N ALA A 42 -15.27 -4.31 0.89
CA ALA A 42 -16.18 -5.34 1.34
C ALA A 42 -17.01 -5.91 0.18
N GLU A 43 -17.28 -5.09 -0.82
CA GLU A 43 -18.10 -5.43 -1.98
C GLU A 43 -17.34 -6.22 -3.07
N GLU A 44 -16.01 -6.33 -2.98
CA GLU A 44 -15.19 -6.81 -4.09
C GLU A 44 -14.80 -8.30 -4.00
N SER A 45 -14.56 -8.92 -5.16
CA SER A 45 -13.96 -10.26 -5.28
C SER A 45 -12.45 -10.18 -5.16
N ILE A 46 -11.83 -11.21 -4.57
CA ILE A 46 -10.38 -11.30 -4.31
C ILE A 46 -9.60 -11.47 -5.60
N ILE A 47 -10.14 -12.23 -6.54
CA ILE A 47 -9.56 -12.41 -7.87
C ILE A 47 -10.49 -11.76 -8.90
N GLY A 48 -9.84 -11.23 -9.94
CA GLY A 48 -10.37 -10.20 -10.81
C GLY A 48 -11.78 -10.48 -11.31
N GLN A 49 -12.66 -9.52 -11.07
CA GLN A 49 -13.80 -9.28 -11.95
C GLN A 49 -13.87 -7.87 -12.53
N ASN A 50 -13.01 -6.90 -12.14
CA ASN A 50 -12.87 -5.64 -12.89
C ASN A 50 -11.59 -4.88 -12.52
N GLN A 51 -10.47 -5.15 -13.22
CA GLN A 51 -9.24 -4.35 -13.12
C GLN A 51 -9.43 -2.86 -13.51
N GLY A 52 -10.61 -2.48 -14.03
CA GLY A 52 -10.98 -1.11 -14.39
C GLY A 52 -12.27 -0.62 -13.71
N LYS A 53 -12.70 -1.20 -12.58
CA LYS A 53 -13.88 -0.67 -11.87
C LYS A 53 -13.56 0.72 -11.34
N ILE A 54 -14.35 1.69 -11.76
CA ILE A 54 -14.24 3.08 -11.31
C ILE A 54 -15.19 3.25 -10.12
N PHE A 55 -14.63 3.61 -8.96
CA PHE A 55 -15.42 3.94 -7.78
C PHE A 55 -15.73 5.44 -7.77
N LYS A 56 -17.01 5.76 -7.59
CA LYS A 56 -17.48 7.13 -7.42
C LYS A 56 -17.58 7.43 -5.93
N ILE A 57 -16.65 8.21 -5.43
CA ILE A 57 -16.62 8.59 -4.02
C ILE A 57 -17.16 10.02 -3.90
N PRO A 58 -18.28 10.22 -3.16
CA PRO A 58 -18.80 11.56 -2.91
C PRO A 58 -17.85 12.28 -1.94
N ILE A 59 -17.20 13.33 -2.42
CA ILE A 59 -16.37 14.23 -1.62
C ILE A 59 -17.14 15.51 -1.35
N ARG A 60 -16.95 16.07 -0.15
CA ARG A 60 -17.49 17.40 0.15
C ARG A 60 -16.67 18.44 -0.60
N GLY A 61 -17.36 19.33 -1.30
CA GLY A 61 -16.76 20.48 -1.96
C GLY A 61 -15.97 21.34 -0.99
N LEU A 62 -14.84 21.86 -1.48
CA LEU A 62 -14.11 22.91 -0.78
C LEU A 62 -14.88 24.20 -0.92
N LYS A 63 -15.54 24.64 0.16
CA LYS A 63 -16.09 26.00 0.21
C LYS A 63 -14.92 26.99 0.21
N GLU A 64 -14.80 27.75 -0.87
CA GLU A 64 -13.90 28.89 -0.90
C GLU A 64 -14.36 29.92 0.13
N TYR A 65 -13.40 30.56 0.80
CA TYR A 65 -13.73 31.64 1.73
C TYR A 65 -14.25 32.82 0.92
N GLN A 66 -15.56 33.04 0.97
CA GLN A 66 -16.16 34.24 0.43
C GLN A 66 -16.25 35.30 1.53
N PHE A 67 -15.84 36.52 1.18
CA PHE A 67 -16.13 37.68 2.02
C PHE A 67 -17.60 38.02 1.82
N ILE A 68 -18.44 37.62 2.77
CA ILE A 68 -19.82 38.07 2.85
C ILE A 68 -19.79 39.43 3.56
N TYR A 69 -20.24 40.48 2.87
CA TYR A 69 -20.44 41.77 3.51
C TYR A 69 -21.54 41.63 4.56
N GLY A 70 -21.17 41.68 5.84
CA GLY A 70 -22.15 41.78 6.93
C GLY A 70 -22.81 43.16 6.95
N GLU A 71 -23.96 43.26 7.62
CA GLU A 71 -24.44 44.58 8.04
C GLU A 71 -23.33 45.26 8.85
N ASN A 72 -23.02 46.51 8.49
CA ASN A 72 -21.86 47.27 8.94
C ASN A 72 -22.00 47.70 10.42
N ARG A 73 -22.22 46.74 11.32
CA ARG A 73 -22.31 46.96 12.76
C ARG A 73 -20.88 46.99 13.32
N PRO A 74 -20.46 48.10 13.95
CA PRO A 74 -19.14 48.17 14.55
C PRO A 74 -19.05 47.16 15.70
N GLY A 75 -18.27 46.10 15.48
CA GLY A 75 -17.99 45.07 16.48
C GLY A 75 -16.52 44.67 16.40
N VAL A 76 -15.76 44.93 17.45
CA VAL A 76 -14.37 44.45 17.56
C VAL A 76 -14.42 43.14 18.35
N ALA A 77 -14.21 42.02 17.66
CA ALA A 77 -14.02 40.72 18.29
C ALA A 77 -12.52 40.49 18.53
N ALA A 78 -12.11 40.39 19.79
CA ALA A 78 -10.74 40.06 20.17
C ALA A 78 -10.70 38.62 20.71
N GLY A 79 -10.00 37.74 19.99
CA GLY A 79 -9.86 36.35 20.39
C GLY A 79 -8.78 36.17 21.46
N LYS A 80 -9.04 35.29 22.44
CA LYS A 80 -8.10 34.99 23.55
C LYS A 80 -7.11 33.85 23.23
N GLY A 81 -7.18 33.28 22.01
CA GLY A 81 -6.22 32.27 21.53
C GLY A 81 -6.56 30.81 21.85
N GLU A 82 -7.64 30.53 22.59
CA GLU A 82 -8.13 29.16 22.88
C GLU A 82 -9.25 28.68 21.93
N GLU A 83 -9.43 29.36 20.80
CA GLU A 83 -10.57 29.12 19.91
C GLU A 83 -10.36 27.89 19.02
N LYS A 84 -11.40 27.06 18.88
CA LYS A 84 -11.38 25.89 17.99
C LYS A 84 -11.75 26.29 16.56
N ARG A 85 -11.14 25.62 15.58
CA ARG A 85 -11.47 25.80 14.15
C ARG A 85 -12.97 25.52 13.92
N GLY A 86 -13.71 26.52 13.46
CA GLY A 86 -15.16 26.45 13.24
C GLY A 86 -16.02 27.12 14.32
N GLN A 87 -15.42 27.65 15.39
CA GLN A 87 -16.14 28.40 16.43
C GLN A 87 -16.64 29.74 15.87
N ARG A 88 -17.97 29.94 15.90
CA ARG A 88 -18.60 31.22 15.57
C ARG A 88 -18.52 32.14 16.79
N ILE A 89 -17.88 33.29 16.65
CA ILE A 89 -17.86 34.32 17.69
C ILE A 89 -19.12 35.15 17.51
N SER A 90 -20.06 35.06 18.45
CA SER A 90 -21.27 35.89 18.45
C SER A 90 -20.89 37.35 18.65
N GLY A 91 -21.32 38.24 17.75
CA GLY A 91 -21.22 39.68 17.95
C GLY A 91 -21.99 40.11 19.20
N VAL A 92 -21.55 41.21 19.82
CA VAL A 92 -22.25 41.81 20.96
C VAL A 92 -23.62 42.30 20.48
N GLY A 93 -24.68 41.56 20.82
CA GLY A 93 -26.07 41.94 20.51
C GLY A 93 -27.03 40.83 20.10
N ASP A 94 -26.58 39.60 19.83
CA ASP A 94 -27.51 38.51 19.50
C ASP A 94 -28.07 37.84 20.76
N LYS A 95 -29.32 38.19 21.09
CA LYS A 95 -30.15 37.39 21.99
C LYS A 95 -30.26 35.98 21.41
N ARG A 96 -29.88 34.99 22.20
CA ARG A 96 -30.09 33.56 21.93
C ARG A 96 -31.57 33.29 21.63
N MET A 97 -31.92 33.09 20.37
CA MET A 97 -33.11 32.34 20.00
C MET A 97 -32.74 30.87 19.97
N SER A 98 -33.13 30.17 21.04
CA SER A 98 -33.15 28.71 21.12
C SER A 98 -34.27 28.19 20.20
N GLY A 99 -33.95 27.97 18.94
CA GLY A 99 -34.81 27.24 18.00
C GLY A 99 -34.45 25.76 18.02
N SER A 100 -35.12 25.00 18.89
CA SER A 100 -35.24 23.55 18.73
C SER A 100 -36.27 23.32 17.63
N GLY A 101 -35.81 22.93 16.44
CA GLY A 101 -36.67 22.70 15.29
C GLY A 101 -35.98 21.76 14.32
N ASP A 102 -36.53 20.56 14.19
CA ASP A 102 -36.19 19.54 13.19
C ASP A 102 -36.76 19.97 11.83
N GLY A 103 -36.32 21.14 11.35
CA GLY A 103 -36.71 21.74 10.08
C GLY A 103 -35.51 21.78 9.17
N ALA A 104 -35.65 21.25 7.95
CA ALA A 104 -34.63 21.33 6.92
C ALA A 104 -34.18 22.79 6.76
N GLY A 105 -32.92 23.06 7.10
CA GLY A 105 -32.37 24.41 7.04
C GLY A 105 -32.41 24.95 5.62
N GLN A 106 -32.81 26.21 5.46
CA GLN A 106 -32.77 26.94 4.18
C GLN A 106 -31.33 27.30 3.72
N GLY A 107 -30.31 26.63 4.27
CA GLY A 107 -28.94 26.76 3.78
C GLY A 107 -28.78 25.95 2.50
N GLU A 108 -28.05 26.50 1.53
CA GLU A 108 -27.61 25.70 0.37
C GLU A 108 -26.93 24.42 0.86
N GLY A 109 -27.38 23.29 0.31
CA GLY A 109 -26.80 21.99 0.58
C GLY A 109 -25.30 21.99 0.29
N ASP A 110 -24.54 21.15 0.99
CA ASP A 110 -23.12 21.02 0.68
C ASP A 110 -22.97 20.51 -0.76
N GLU A 111 -22.19 21.22 -1.58
CA GLU A 111 -21.82 20.76 -2.91
C GLU A 111 -21.03 19.46 -2.75
N ILE A 112 -21.58 18.35 -3.26
CA ILE A 112 -20.91 17.05 -3.26
C ILE A 112 -20.35 16.84 -4.66
N TYR A 113 -19.03 16.66 -4.77
CA TYR A 113 -18.41 16.26 -6.02
C TYR A 113 -18.20 14.75 -6.01
N GLU A 114 -18.46 14.08 -7.12
CA GLU A 114 -18.10 12.68 -7.31
C GLU A 114 -16.69 12.61 -7.88
N THR A 115 -15.75 12.02 -7.14
CA THR A 115 -14.42 11.71 -7.67
C THR A 115 -14.40 10.26 -8.12
N GLU A 116 -13.92 10.04 -9.35
CA GLU A 116 -13.69 8.72 -9.92
C GLU A 116 -12.28 8.24 -9.55
N ILE A 117 -12.20 7.14 -8.81
CA ILE A 117 -10.93 6.56 -8.35
C ILE A 117 -10.90 5.08 -8.72
N THR A 118 -9.76 4.62 -9.24
CA THR A 118 -9.54 3.19 -9.51
C THR A 118 -9.17 2.45 -8.23
N LEU A 119 -9.43 1.14 -8.18
CA LEU A 119 -9.01 0.32 -7.04
C LEU A 119 -7.51 0.42 -6.77
N GLU A 120 -6.69 0.39 -7.82
CA GLU A 120 -5.24 0.44 -7.69
C GLU A 120 -4.79 1.78 -7.10
N GLU A 121 -5.38 2.90 -7.52
CA GLU A 121 -5.12 4.21 -6.91
C GLU A 121 -5.58 4.27 -5.46
N LEU A 122 -6.76 3.73 -5.14
CA LEU A 122 -7.28 3.66 -3.78
C LEU A 122 -6.31 2.93 -2.84
N VAL A 123 -5.79 1.79 -3.30
CA VAL A 123 -4.80 0.96 -2.60
C VAL A 123 -3.44 1.67 -2.52
N ASN A 124 -3.02 2.37 -3.57
CA ASN A 124 -1.78 3.15 -3.55
C ASN A 124 -1.85 4.29 -2.53
N TYR A 125 -2.93 5.09 -2.52
CA TYR A 125 -3.14 6.12 -1.49
C TYR A 125 -3.13 5.53 -0.08
N LEU A 126 -3.66 4.32 0.07
CA LEU A 126 -3.69 3.63 1.34
C LEU A 126 -2.31 3.25 1.85
N PHE A 127 -1.46 2.71 0.97
CA PHE A 127 -0.13 2.21 1.33
C PHE A 127 0.97 3.28 1.31
N GLU A 128 0.80 4.36 0.55
CA GLU A 128 1.71 5.53 0.58
C GLU A 128 1.76 6.17 1.98
N ASP A 129 0.61 6.26 2.66
CA ASP A 129 0.54 6.79 4.03
C ASP A 129 1.17 5.89 5.09
N LEU A 130 1.31 4.60 4.79
CA LEU A 130 1.83 3.61 5.73
C LEU A 130 3.36 3.51 5.71
N ASN A 131 4.08 4.27 4.88
CA ASN A 131 5.56 4.30 4.83
C ASN A 131 6.19 2.90 4.92
N LEU A 132 5.57 1.94 4.23
CA LEU A 132 5.83 0.53 4.46
C LEU A 132 7.28 0.20 4.08
N PRO A 133 8.12 -0.23 5.03
CA PRO A 133 9.46 -0.69 4.71
C PRO A 133 9.37 -1.93 3.83
N PHE A 134 10.32 -2.04 2.92
CA PHE A 134 10.42 -3.17 2.02
C PHE A 134 10.50 -4.49 2.84
N MET A 135 9.44 -5.30 2.85
CA MET A 135 9.48 -6.70 3.34
C MET A 135 10.60 -7.50 2.65
N GLU A 136 11.09 -8.54 3.31
CA GLU A 136 12.33 -9.25 2.98
C GLU A 136 12.57 -9.46 1.47
N ARG A 137 13.76 -9.08 1.03
CA ARG A 137 14.26 -9.41 -0.31
C ARG A 137 14.99 -10.75 -0.21
N LYS A 138 14.29 -11.86 -0.40
CA LYS A 138 14.96 -13.17 -0.47
C LYS A 138 16.00 -13.15 -1.61
N LYS A 139 17.25 -13.44 -1.24
CA LYS A 139 18.47 -13.27 -2.05
C LYS A 139 18.49 -14.09 -3.34
N LEU A 140 17.60 -15.08 -3.48
CA LEU A 140 17.66 -16.11 -4.52
C LEU A 140 16.51 -16.06 -5.53
N SER A 141 15.68 -15.03 -5.50
CA SER A 141 14.64 -14.82 -6.51
C SER A 141 15.22 -14.12 -7.75
N LEU A 142 16.19 -14.80 -8.39
CA LEU A 142 16.69 -14.48 -9.72
C LEU A 142 15.79 -15.18 -10.74
N LEU A 143 14.54 -14.73 -10.86
CA LEU A 143 13.83 -14.88 -12.12
C LEU A 143 14.29 -13.75 -13.03
N GLU A 144 14.90 -14.13 -14.15
CA GLU A 144 15.43 -13.20 -15.14
C GLU A 144 14.30 -12.70 -16.03
N THR A 145 13.73 -11.51 -15.76
CA THR A 145 12.85 -10.85 -16.74
C THR A 145 13.05 -9.33 -16.87
N GLU A 146 12.88 -8.89 -18.12
CA GLU A 146 13.08 -7.62 -18.82
C GLU A 146 13.73 -6.40 -18.12
N SER A 147 15.06 -6.37 -18.30
CA SER A 147 15.92 -5.24 -18.68
C SER A 147 15.34 -3.82 -18.50
N SER A 148 15.48 -3.30 -17.28
CA SER A 148 15.63 -1.87 -17.11
C SER A 148 16.97 -1.44 -17.71
N ASN A 149 16.88 -0.85 -18.90
CA ASN A 149 18.02 -0.36 -19.67
C ASN A 149 18.67 0.86 -19.01
N LYS A 150 19.49 0.67 -17.97
CA LYS A 150 20.28 1.75 -17.39
C LYS A 150 21.45 2.08 -18.31
N ARG A 151 21.62 3.36 -18.63
CA ARG A 151 22.77 3.87 -19.41
C ARG A 151 24.04 3.60 -18.63
N TRP A 152 24.87 2.68 -19.12
CA TRP A 152 26.10 2.22 -18.47
C TRP A 152 27.30 2.30 -19.41
N GLY A 153 27.91 3.49 -19.44
CA GLY A 153 29.13 3.75 -20.18
C GLY A 153 28.90 3.96 -21.68
N ILE A 154 29.98 3.84 -22.44
CA ILE A 154 30.04 4.25 -23.84
C ILE A 154 30.73 3.17 -24.67
N GLN A 155 30.22 2.95 -25.88
CA GLN A 155 30.77 2.03 -26.87
C GLN A 155 30.98 2.76 -28.21
N ARG A 156 31.85 2.22 -29.07
CA ARG A 156 32.19 2.82 -30.37
C ARG A 156 31.11 2.59 -31.44
N LYS A 157 30.39 1.46 -31.38
CA LYS A 157 29.35 1.09 -32.34
C LYS A 157 28.03 0.87 -31.62
N GLY A 158 26.91 1.22 -32.26
CA GLY A 158 25.57 1.08 -31.67
C GLY A 158 24.46 1.63 -32.59
N ILE A 159 23.22 1.54 -32.12
CA ILE A 159 22.03 1.95 -32.89
C ILE A 159 21.88 3.49 -32.80
N PRO A 160 21.51 4.22 -33.89
CA PRO A 160 21.46 5.69 -33.93
C PRO A 160 20.75 6.42 -32.76
N PRO A 161 19.63 5.94 -32.20
CA PRO A 161 18.97 6.59 -31.07
C PRO A 161 19.83 6.66 -29.79
N ARG A 162 20.85 5.80 -29.67
CA ARG A 162 21.76 5.74 -28.52
C ARG A 162 23.00 6.61 -28.71
N LEU A 163 23.08 7.42 -29.77
CA LEU A 163 24.25 8.25 -30.06
C LEU A 163 24.48 9.30 -28.96
N ALA A 164 25.64 9.23 -28.32
CA ALA A 164 26.07 10.18 -27.31
C ALA A 164 26.65 11.45 -27.95
N LYS A 165 25.77 12.34 -28.46
CA LYS A 165 26.14 13.56 -29.22
C LYS A 165 27.31 14.35 -28.60
N LYS A 166 27.26 14.63 -27.30
CA LYS A 166 28.32 15.38 -26.59
C LYS A 166 29.69 14.66 -26.64
N ARG A 167 29.71 13.35 -26.39
CA ARG A 167 30.96 12.56 -26.38
C ARG A 167 31.51 12.35 -27.79
N THR A 168 30.64 12.15 -28.78
CA THR A 168 31.02 12.09 -30.21
C THR A 168 31.67 13.41 -30.65
N MET A 169 31.12 14.55 -30.23
CA MET A 169 31.70 15.87 -30.52
C MET A 169 33.08 16.05 -29.87
N VAL A 170 33.26 15.60 -28.62
CA VAL A 170 34.56 15.64 -27.94
C VAL A 170 35.61 14.82 -28.69
N GLU A 171 35.25 13.62 -29.17
CA GLU A 171 36.21 12.78 -29.91
C GLU A 171 36.61 13.39 -31.25
N ARG A 172 35.64 14.01 -31.96
CA ARG A 172 35.91 14.80 -33.17
C ARG A 172 36.92 15.93 -32.89
N ILE A 173 36.73 16.70 -31.81
CA ILE A 173 37.64 17.80 -31.44
C ILE A 173 39.03 17.25 -31.09
N LYS A 174 39.11 16.12 -30.38
CA LYS A 174 40.40 15.46 -30.09
C LYS A 174 41.13 15.04 -31.36
N ARG A 175 40.41 14.43 -32.32
CA ARG A 175 40.99 14.03 -33.61
C ARG A 175 41.50 15.25 -34.39
N MET A 176 40.70 16.32 -34.41
CA MET A 176 41.08 17.58 -35.03
C MET A 176 42.35 18.18 -34.41
N LYS A 177 42.41 18.30 -33.07
CA LYS A 177 43.58 18.82 -32.36
C LYS A 177 44.80 17.91 -32.49
N SER A 178 44.60 16.59 -32.57
CA SER A 178 45.69 15.65 -32.83
C SER A 178 46.28 15.82 -34.23
N GLY A 179 45.46 16.05 -35.26
CA GLY A 179 45.94 16.36 -36.61
C GLY A 179 46.76 17.64 -36.65
N GLN A 180 46.24 18.71 -36.03
CA GLN A 180 46.96 20.00 -35.92
C GLN A 180 48.33 19.85 -35.24
N ARG A 181 48.43 19.05 -34.17
CA ARG A 181 49.70 18.81 -33.48
C ARG A 181 50.73 18.07 -34.34
N ILE A 182 50.29 17.11 -35.16
CA ILE A 182 51.18 16.34 -36.05
C ILE A 182 51.70 17.23 -37.17
N GLU A 183 50.85 18.08 -37.76
CA GLU A 183 51.22 18.95 -38.87
C GLU A 183 52.06 20.16 -38.45
N SER A 184 51.86 20.70 -37.25
CA SER A 184 52.44 22.01 -36.85
C SER A 184 53.75 21.91 -36.08
N GLY A 185 54.18 20.71 -35.67
CA GLY A 185 55.47 20.50 -34.98
C GLY A 185 55.67 21.18 -33.62
N GLN A 186 54.91 22.22 -33.27
CA GLN A 186 54.89 22.96 -32.01
C GLN A 186 53.62 23.83 -31.95
N ASP A 187 53.32 24.38 -30.75
CA ASP A 187 52.10 25.07 -30.31
C ASP A 187 51.71 26.36 -31.08
N GLU A 188 51.69 26.35 -32.41
CA GLU A 188 51.04 27.40 -33.19
C GLU A 188 49.52 27.18 -33.22
N ILE A 189 48.78 28.20 -32.79
CA ILE A 189 47.31 28.21 -32.80
C ILE A 189 46.88 28.41 -34.26
N ILE A 190 46.87 27.33 -35.04
CA ILE A 190 46.28 27.33 -36.38
C ILE A 190 44.76 27.38 -36.21
N ASP A 191 44.15 28.40 -36.81
CA ASP A 191 42.70 28.55 -36.82
C ASP A 191 42.05 27.24 -37.32
N PRO A 192 41.03 26.73 -36.63
CA PRO A 192 40.40 25.48 -36.99
C PRO A 192 39.85 25.59 -38.43
N PRO A 193 40.11 24.62 -39.33
CA PRO A 193 39.49 24.61 -40.66
C PRO A 193 37.97 24.74 -40.55
N GLU A 194 37.35 25.56 -41.41
CA GLU A 194 35.91 25.88 -41.38
C GLU A 194 35.01 24.64 -41.30
N ARG A 195 35.47 23.49 -41.83
CA ARG A 195 34.68 22.25 -41.85
C ARG A 195 35.52 21.01 -41.63
N PHE A 196 35.47 20.46 -40.42
CA PHE A 196 36.02 19.14 -40.10
C PHE A 196 34.89 18.09 -40.01
N PRO A 197 34.74 17.13 -40.94
CA PRO A 197 33.63 16.18 -40.91
C PRO A 197 33.74 15.17 -39.75
N PHE A 198 32.62 14.58 -39.31
CA PHE A 198 32.64 13.44 -38.39
C PHE A 198 33.15 12.19 -39.09
N SER A 199 34.00 11.41 -38.42
CA SER A 199 34.43 10.08 -38.86
C SER A 199 33.68 9.00 -38.06
N GLU A 200 33.55 7.79 -38.61
CA GLU A 200 32.99 6.64 -37.88
C GLU A 200 33.71 6.37 -36.55
N ASN A 201 35.02 6.65 -36.50
CA ASN A 201 35.84 6.50 -35.30
C ASN A 201 35.51 7.51 -34.18
N ASP A 202 34.84 8.62 -34.52
CA ASP A 202 34.39 9.63 -33.55
C ASP A 202 33.08 9.21 -32.88
N LEU A 203 32.29 8.33 -33.50
CA LEU A 203 30.97 7.95 -33.02
C LEU A 203 31.06 7.22 -31.67
N ARG A 204 30.25 7.68 -30.73
CA ARG A 204 30.14 7.12 -29.39
C ARG A 204 28.66 6.90 -29.09
N TYR A 205 28.32 5.69 -28.67
CA TYR A 205 26.96 5.29 -28.32
C TYR A 205 26.88 4.97 -26.84
N GLN A 206 25.75 5.26 -26.21
CA GLN A 206 25.47 4.83 -24.86
C GLN A 206 25.31 3.32 -24.85
N ARG A 207 26.14 2.65 -24.06
CA ARG A 207 25.98 1.24 -23.76
C ARG A 207 24.87 1.11 -22.72
N LEU A 208 23.94 0.20 -22.94
CA LEU A 208 22.97 -0.19 -21.92
C LEU A 208 23.55 -1.41 -21.23
N LYS A 209 23.52 -1.42 -19.90
CA LYS A 209 23.75 -2.64 -19.14
C LYS A 209 22.38 -3.11 -18.70
N GLU A 210 22.11 -4.37 -18.96
CA GLU A 210 20.94 -5.05 -18.42
C GLU A 210 21.10 -5.04 -16.90
N GLN A 211 20.17 -4.35 -16.23
CA GLN A 211 20.08 -4.42 -14.78
C GLN A 211 19.11 -5.53 -14.45
N LEU A 212 19.64 -6.66 -13.99
CA LEU A 212 18.84 -7.70 -13.35
C LEU A 212 18.16 -7.06 -12.15
N ARG A 213 16.83 -7.02 -12.17
CA ARG A 213 16.05 -6.71 -10.98
C ARG A 213 15.68 -8.06 -10.38
N PRO A 214 16.03 -8.34 -9.11
CA PRO A 214 15.49 -9.52 -8.46
C PRO A 214 13.97 -9.36 -8.40
N GLU A 215 13.25 -10.24 -9.10
CA GLU A 215 11.80 -10.34 -8.97
C GLU A 215 11.50 -11.15 -7.73
N SER A 216 11.00 -10.51 -6.69
CA SER A 216 10.58 -11.21 -5.49
C SER A 216 9.24 -11.91 -5.74
N ASN A 217 9.22 -13.23 -5.55
CA ASN A 217 8.01 -14.04 -5.58
C ASN A 217 7.39 -14.11 -4.18
N ALA A 218 6.07 -14.08 -4.11
CA ALA A 218 5.32 -14.29 -2.88
C ALA A 218 4.12 -15.20 -3.11
N VAL A 219 3.80 -16.02 -2.12
CA VAL A 219 2.59 -16.82 -2.09
C VAL A 219 1.76 -16.39 -0.89
N VAL A 220 0.46 -16.20 -1.12
CA VAL A 220 -0.53 -15.92 -0.10
C VAL A 220 -1.42 -17.15 0.06
N ILE A 221 -1.32 -17.79 1.22
CA ILE A 221 -2.12 -18.96 1.58
C ILE A 221 -3.26 -18.48 2.49
N CYS A 222 -4.47 -18.52 1.95
CA CYS A 222 -5.70 -18.14 2.64
C CYS A 222 -6.37 -19.41 3.18
N ILE A 223 -6.43 -19.55 4.50
CA ILE A 223 -7.07 -20.66 5.19
C ILE A 223 -8.37 -20.15 5.81
N MET A 224 -9.51 -20.76 5.50
CA MET A 224 -10.80 -20.37 6.10
C MET A 224 -11.53 -21.59 6.67
N ASP A 225 -12.17 -21.39 7.82
CA ASP A 225 -13.12 -22.36 8.36
C ASP A 225 -14.44 -22.29 7.56
N ASN A 226 -14.90 -23.44 7.08
CA ASN A 226 -16.18 -23.57 6.39
C ASN A 226 -17.27 -24.28 7.20
N SER A 227 -17.08 -24.38 8.51
CA SER A 227 -18.04 -24.93 9.46
C SER A 227 -19.39 -24.22 9.44
N GLY A 228 -20.40 -24.85 10.04
CA GLY A 228 -21.76 -24.32 10.08
C GLY A 228 -21.91 -23.00 10.85
N SER A 229 -20.95 -22.63 11.69
CA SER A 229 -20.95 -21.39 12.51
C SER A 229 -20.39 -20.17 11.76
N MET A 230 -19.81 -20.37 10.58
CA MET A 230 -19.32 -19.34 9.66
C MET A 230 -20.43 -18.84 8.72
N TYR A 231 -21.33 -18.01 9.26
CA TYR A 231 -22.39 -17.34 8.50
C TYR A 231 -21.85 -16.37 7.43
N LEU A 232 -22.72 -15.97 6.48
CA LEU A 232 -22.37 -15.09 5.37
C LEU A 232 -21.68 -13.77 5.80
N SER A 233 -22.07 -13.21 6.95
CA SER A 233 -21.46 -11.99 7.50
C SER A 233 -20.02 -12.21 7.98
N LYS A 234 -19.72 -13.35 8.60
CA LYS A 234 -18.36 -13.71 9.02
C LYS A 234 -17.47 -14.00 7.82
N LYS A 235 -17.97 -14.77 6.84
CA LYS A 235 -17.29 -15.02 5.56
C LYS A 235 -16.98 -13.72 4.81
N PHE A 236 -17.89 -12.75 4.88
CA PHE A 236 -17.70 -11.44 4.28
C PHE A 236 -16.56 -10.64 4.93
N ILE A 237 -16.44 -10.65 6.26
CA ILE A 237 -15.31 -10.02 6.97
C ILE A 237 -14.00 -10.70 6.59
N ALA A 238 -13.98 -12.04 6.60
CA ALA A 238 -12.81 -12.82 6.20
C ALA A 238 -12.37 -12.51 4.75
N ARG A 239 -13.33 -12.48 3.81
CA ARG A 239 -13.09 -12.12 2.40
C ARG A 239 -12.44 -10.75 2.27
N SER A 240 -13.01 -9.76 2.96
CA SER A 240 -12.51 -8.38 2.94
C SER A 240 -11.08 -8.29 3.46
N PHE A 241 -10.75 -9.08 4.49
CA PHE A 241 -9.40 -9.14 5.04
C PHE A 241 -8.41 -9.81 4.06
N PHE A 242 -8.76 -10.96 3.50
CA PHE A 242 -7.95 -11.64 2.50
C PHE A 242 -7.71 -10.78 1.25
N PHE A 243 -8.71 -10.00 0.84
CA PHE A 243 -8.58 -9.04 -0.25
C PHE A 243 -7.49 -8.00 0.05
N LEU A 244 -7.53 -7.37 1.23
CA LEU A 244 -6.52 -6.40 1.65
C LEU A 244 -5.12 -6.99 1.70
N LEU A 245 -5.00 -8.20 2.24
CA LEU A 245 -3.75 -8.94 2.31
C LEU A 245 -3.19 -9.19 0.91
N TYR A 246 -4.02 -9.68 -0.01
CA TYR A 246 -3.64 -9.91 -1.40
C TYR A 246 -3.21 -8.62 -2.10
N GLN A 247 -3.99 -7.53 -1.98
CA GLN A 247 -3.62 -6.25 -2.60
C GLN A 247 -2.32 -5.69 -2.04
N PHE A 248 -2.06 -5.87 -0.74
CA PHE A 248 -0.79 -5.49 -0.13
C PHE A 248 0.39 -6.31 -0.66
N VAL A 249 0.24 -7.63 -0.77
CA VAL A 249 1.31 -8.49 -1.30
C VAL A 249 1.53 -8.17 -2.79
N ARG A 250 0.46 -7.98 -3.58
CA ARG A 250 0.54 -7.61 -5.01
C ARG A 250 1.13 -6.20 -5.23
N TYR A 251 0.87 -5.26 -4.33
CA TYR A 251 1.53 -3.95 -4.36
C TYR A 251 3.05 -4.07 -4.17
N ARG A 252 3.49 -5.06 -3.38
CA ARG A 252 4.89 -5.21 -2.95
C ARG A 252 5.72 -6.17 -3.80
N TYR A 253 5.09 -7.19 -4.36
CA TYR A 253 5.71 -8.29 -5.09
C TYR A 253 5.17 -8.34 -6.53
N VAL A 254 6.04 -8.62 -7.49
CA VAL A 254 5.65 -8.66 -8.92
C VAL A 254 4.86 -9.91 -9.23
N ASN A 255 5.34 -11.06 -8.73
CA ASN A 255 4.70 -12.36 -8.91
C ASN A 255 4.08 -12.79 -7.58
N VAL A 256 2.75 -12.86 -7.55
CA VAL A 256 1.98 -13.29 -6.38
C VAL A 256 1.09 -14.45 -6.76
N GLU A 257 1.25 -15.58 -6.08
CA GLU A 257 0.34 -16.72 -6.18
C GLU A 257 -0.61 -16.76 -4.97
N LEU A 258 -1.84 -17.19 -5.22
CA LEU A 258 -2.91 -17.31 -4.23
C LEU A 258 -3.32 -18.77 -4.10
N VAL A 259 -3.38 -19.27 -2.87
CA VAL A 259 -3.86 -20.62 -2.55
C VAL A 259 -4.99 -20.49 -1.54
N PHE A 260 -6.13 -21.11 -1.83
CA PHE A 260 -7.28 -21.13 -0.92
C PHE A 260 -7.47 -22.52 -0.33
N ILE A 261 -7.54 -22.60 1.00
CA ILE A 261 -7.70 -23.84 1.75
C ILE A 261 -8.92 -23.70 2.64
N ASN A 262 -9.95 -24.49 2.35
CA ASN A 262 -11.07 -24.66 3.26
C ASN A 262 -10.79 -25.85 4.17
N HIS A 263 -11.09 -25.70 5.46
CA HIS A 263 -11.04 -26.79 6.42
C HIS A 263 -12.38 -26.93 7.13
N THR A 264 -12.72 -28.17 7.43
CA THR A 264 -13.78 -28.59 8.35
C THR A 264 -13.19 -29.70 9.22
N THR A 265 -13.62 -30.95 9.02
CA THR A 265 -12.91 -32.15 9.52
C THR A 265 -11.76 -32.56 8.60
N VAL A 266 -11.84 -32.21 7.32
CA VAL A 266 -10.81 -32.48 6.31
C VAL A 266 -10.56 -31.21 5.51
N ALA A 267 -9.29 -30.88 5.29
CA ALA A 267 -8.90 -29.72 4.50
C ALA A 267 -8.78 -30.05 3.01
N LYS A 268 -9.19 -29.08 2.17
CA LYS A 268 -9.11 -29.18 0.71
C LYS A 268 -8.65 -27.86 0.11
N GLU A 269 -7.82 -27.95 -0.92
CA GLU A 269 -7.54 -26.82 -1.81
C GLU A 269 -8.77 -26.56 -2.69
N VAL A 270 -9.21 -25.31 -2.75
CA VAL A 270 -10.43 -24.91 -3.46
C VAL A 270 -10.16 -23.68 -4.33
N ASN A 271 -11.06 -23.41 -5.27
CA ASN A 271 -11.06 -22.16 -6.02
C ASN A 271 -11.70 -21.04 -5.20
N GLU A 272 -11.53 -19.77 -5.62
CA GLU A 272 -12.09 -18.61 -4.92
C GLU A 272 -13.62 -18.70 -4.71
N ASP A 273 -14.35 -19.11 -5.75
CA ASP A 273 -15.81 -19.18 -5.69
C ASP A 273 -16.29 -20.20 -4.65
N ASP A 274 -15.67 -21.39 -4.67
CA ASP A 274 -15.89 -22.43 -3.67
C ASP A 274 -15.44 -22.00 -2.26
N PHE A 275 -14.38 -21.18 -2.16
CA PHE A 275 -13.87 -20.69 -0.89
C PHE A 275 -14.88 -19.80 -0.16
N PHE A 276 -15.60 -18.93 -0.88
CA PHE A 276 -16.54 -17.98 -0.25
C PHE A 276 -18.00 -18.44 -0.25
N HIS A 277 -18.45 -19.17 -1.26
CA HIS A 277 -19.87 -19.46 -1.44
C HIS A 277 -20.27 -20.86 -0.97
N ARG A 278 -19.34 -21.82 -0.94
CA ARG A 278 -19.62 -23.17 -0.49
C ARG A 278 -19.74 -23.19 1.04
N GLY A 279 -20.76 -23.85 1.57
CA GLY A 279 -20.91 -24.16 2.99
C GLY A 279 -20.94 -25.66 3.19
N GLU A 280 -20.06 -26.20 4.04
CA GLU A 280 -20.09 -27.63 4.40
C GLU A 280 -20.51 -27.77 5.87
N SER A 281 -21.54 -28.55 6.13
CA SER A 281 -21.96 -28.84 7.51
C SER A 281 -21.02 -29.91 8.08
N GLY A 282 -20.04 -29.46 8.88
CA GLY A 282 -19.06 -30.31 9.56
C GLY A 282 -18.53 -29.62 10.81
N GLY A 283 -17.88 -30.39 11.69
CA GLY A 283 -17.12 -29.83 12.82
C GLY A 283 -15.83 -29.15 12.34
N THR A 284 -15.22 -28.35 13.22
CA THR A 284 -13.99 -27.61 12.94
C THR A 284 -12.78 -28.33 13.54
N MET A 285 -11.85 -28.74 12.68
CA MET A 285 -10.52 -29.24 13.05
C MET A 285 -9.46 -28.37 12.35
N ILE A 286 -8.89 -27.43 13.09
CA ILE A 286 -7.94 -26.45 12.56
C ILE A 286 -6.64 -27.13 12.08
N SER A 287 -6.20 -28.18 12.76
CA SER A 287 -4.95 -28.88 12.40
C SER A 287 -4.96 -29.41 10.96
N SER A 288 -6.12 -29.83 10.46
CA SER A 288 -6.28 -30.33 9.09
C SER A 288 -5.94 -29.26 8.06
N GLY A 289 -6.33 -28.00 8.31
CA GLY A 289 -6.02 -26.85 7.45
C GLY A 289 -4.53 -26.56 7.42
N TYR A 290 -3.85 -26.61 8.57
CA TYR A 290 -2.42 -26.35 8.67
C TYR A 290 -1.58 -27.48 8.05
N GLU A 291 -2.00 -28.73 8.21
CA GLU A 291 -1.36 -29.87 7.56
C GLU A 291 -1.43 -29.73 6.04
N LYS A 292 -2.60 -29.37 5.49
CA LYS A 292 -2.74 -29.16 4.05
C LYS A 292 -1.92 -27.97 3.55
N ALA A 293 -1.80 -26.90 4.35
CA ALA A 293 -0.95 -25.76 4.01
C ALA A 293 0.53 -26.17 3.93
N LEU A 294 1.02 -26.95 4.91
CA LEU A 294 2.39 -27.47 4.92
C LEU A 294 2.66 -28.39 3.72
N GLU A 295 1.71 -29.25 3.37
CA GLU A 295 1.78 -30.11 2.18
C GLU A 295 1.95 -29.28 0.91
N ILE A 296 1.09 -28.29 0.69
CA ILE A 296 1.14 -27.42 -0.51
C ILE A 296 2.44 -26.62 -0.57
N ILE A 297 2.92 -26.13 0.58
CA ILE A 297 4.21 -25.43 0.66
C ILE A 297 5.35 -26.37 0.25
N ALA A 298 5.37 -27.59 0.79
CA ALA A 298 6.43 -28.56 0.50
C ALA A 298 6.44 -28.99 -0.99
N GLU A 299 5.27 -29.11 -1.61
CA GLU A 299 5.14 -29.53 -3.01
C GLU A 299 5.46 -28.42 -4.03
N ARG A 300 4.95 -27.19 -3.80
CA ARG A 300 4.95 -26.12 -4.80
C ARG A 300 5.86 -24.93 -4.45
N PHE A 301 6.07 -24.65 -3.17
CA PHE A 301 6.66 -23.38 -2.72
C PHE A 301 7.88 -23.57 -1.84
N SER A 302 9.07 -23.62 -2.45
CA SER A 302 10.31 -23.65 -1.67
C SER A 302 10.51 -22.35 -0.88
N PRO A 303 10.68 -22.41 0.47
CA PRO A 303 10.86 -21.23 1.31
C PRO A 303 12.11 -20.42 1.01
N ALA A 304 13.08 -20.97 0.29
CA ALA A 304 14.29 -20.25 -0.13
C ALA A 304 14.02 -19.26 -1.29
N ILE A 305 13.02 -19.55 -2.12
CA ILE A 305 12.70 -18.81 -3.35
C ILE A 305 11.46 -17.93 -3.13
N TRP A 306 10.44 -18.45 -2.46
CA TRP A 306 9.14 -17.81 -2.27
C TRP A 306 9.02 -17.17 -0.88
N ASN A 307 8.46 -15.97 -0.82
CA ASN A 307 8.01 -15.39 0.44
C ASN A 307 6.62 -15.93 0.76
N ILE A 308 6.46 -16.59 1.90
CA ILE A 308 5.24 -17.33 2.24
C ILE A 308 4.48 -16.55 3.30
N TYR A 309 3.26 -16.14 2.95
CA TYR A 309 2.33 -15.46 3.83
C TYR A 309 1.12 -16.37 4.05
N ALA A 310 0.96 -16.89 5.26
CA ALA A 310 -0.20 -17.71 5.60
C ALA A 310 -1.13 -16.92 6.52
N PHE A 311 -2.42 -16.85 6.16
CA PHE A 311 -3.42 -16.22 7.00
C PHE A 311 -4.61 -17.15 7.17
N HIS A 312 -5.02 -17.36 8.41
CA HIS A 312 -6.13 -18.21 8.79
C HIS A 312 -7.25 -17.39 9.41
N CYS A 313 -8.46 -17.50 8.86
CA CYS A 313 -9.68 -16.94 9.43
C CYS A 313 -10.56 -18.06 10.00
N SER A 314 -10.94 -17.95 11.28
CA SER A 314 -11.89 -18.84 11.95
C SER A 314 -12.76 -18.03 12.90
N ASP A 315 -13.88 -18.58 13.35
CA ASP A 315 -14.69 -17.99 14.43
C ASP A 315 -14.23 -18.38 15.84
N GLY A 316 -13.15 -19.15 15.96
CA GLY A 316 -12.49 -19.46 17.23
C GLY A 316 -12.90 -20.77 17.87
N ASP A 317 -13.84 -21.50 17.26
CA ASP A 317 -14.27 -22.81 17.74
C ASP A 317 -13.37 -23.91 17.16
N ASN A 318 -12.83 -24.75 18.04
CA ASN A 318 -12.07 -25.94 17.66
C ASN A 318 -12.41 -27.10 18.61
N TRP A 319 -12.28 -28.32 18.11
CA TRP A 319 -12.41 -29.49 18.97
C TRP A 319 -11.24 -29.55 19.97
N PRO A 320 -11.48 -29.72 21.29
CA PRO A 320 -10.41 -29.71 22.29
C PRO A 320 -9.31 -30.76 22.04
N GLU A 321 -9.69 -31.90 21.45
CA GLU A 321 -8.79 -33.00 21.06
C GLU A 321 -7.78 -32.60 19.95
N ASP A 322 -8.09 -31.54 19.20
CA ASP A 322 -7.30 -31.03 18.09
C ASP A 322 -6.36 -29.88 18.48
N ASN A 323 -6.56 -29.25 19.64
CA ASN A 323 -5.82 -28.07 20.06
C ASN A 323 -4.30 -28.30 20.09
N ASP A 324 -3.85 -29.42 20.66
CA ASP A 324 -2.42 -29.75 20.76
C ASP A 324 -1.80 -29.96 19.37
N LYS A 325 -2.54 -30.60 18.45
CA LYS A 325 -2.08 -30.83 17.07
C LYS A 325 -2.03 -29.52 16.30
N ALA A 326 -3.05 -28.68 16.42
CA ALA A 326 -3.11 -27.37 15.79
C ALA A 326 -1.95 -26.48 16.25
N LEU A 327 -1.60 -26.51 17.54
CA LEU A 327 -0.45 -25.79 18.09
C LEU A 327 0.88 -26.25 17.50
N LEU A 328 1.10 -27.56 17.44
CA LEU A 328 2.33 -28.13 16.84
C LEU A 328 2.46 -27.72 15.38
N LYS A 329 1.37 -27.84 14.60
CA LYS A 329 1.36 -27.49 13.17
C LYS A 329 1.45 -25.99 12.91
N ALA A 330 0.87 -25.16 13.78
CA ALA A 330 1.06 -23.72 13.74
C ALA A 330 2.53 -23.35 14.00
N GLY A 331 3.19 -24.02 14.95
CA GLY A 331 4.62 -23.85 15.20
C GLY A 331 5.50 -24.22 13.99
N GLU A 332 5.19 -25.33 13.31
CA GLU A 332 5.85 -25.72 12.06
C GLU A 332 5.63 -24.68 10.95
N LEU A 333 4.41 -24.17 10.78
CA LEU A 333 4.10 -23.11 9.83
C LEU A 333 4.85 -21.82 10.15
N CYS A 334 4.93 -21.41 11.42
CA CYS A 334 5.76 -20.29 11.85
C CYS A 334 7.25 -20.52 11.52
N GLY A 335 7.76 -21.76 11.51
CA GLY A 335 9.15 -22.00 11.12
C GLY A 335 9.44 -21.73 9.64
N ILE A 336 8.41 -21.85 8.78
CA ILE A 336 8.56 -21.84 7.31
C ILE A 336 8.05 -20.53 6.70
N CYS A 337 6.97 -19.98 7.25
CA CYS A 337 6.32 -18.77 6.77
C CYS A 337 7.08 -17.52 7.22
N ASN A 338 7.13 -16.53 6.33
CA ASN A 338 7.58 -15.18 6.67
C ASN A 338 6.59 -14.48 7.60
N LEU A 339 5.31 -14.80 7.46
CA LEU A 339 4.27 -14.29 8.34
C LEU A 339 3.16 -15.32 8.44
N PHE A 340 2.77 -15.63 9.67
CA PHE A 340 1.60 -16.41 9.96
C PHE A 340 0.62 -15.57 10.78
N GLY A 341 -0.56 -15.33 10.23
CA GLY A 341 -1.61 -14.57 10.91
C GLY A 341 -2.83 -15.43 11.18
N TYR A 342 -3.39 -15.28 12.38
CA TYR A 342 -4.65 -15.87 12.81
C TYR A 342 -5.67 -14.75 13.06
N GLY A 343 -6.80 -14.81 12.36
CA GLY A 343 -7.91 -13.88 12.44
C GLY A 343 -9.13 -14.57 13.06
N GLU A 344 -9.49 -14.21 14.28
CA GLU A 344 -10.68 -14.70 14.95
C GLU A 344 -11.87 -13.76 14.72
N ILE A 345 -12.95 -14.27 14.16
CA ILE A 345 -14.17 -13.51 13.89
C ILE A 345 -15.14 -13.67 15.05
N VAL A 346 -15.03 -12.75 16.00
CA VAL A 346 -15.77 -12.79 17.26
C VAL A 346 -17.23 -12.41 17.02
N SER A 347 -18.16 -13.31 17.38
CA SER A 347 -19.57 -12.96 17.59
C SER A 347 -19.81 -12.53 19.04
N THR A 348 -20.84 -11.74 19.27
CA THR A 348 -21.18 -11.17 20.58
C THR A 348 -21.19 -12.25 21.68
N TRP A 349 -20.18 -12.17 22.57
CA TRP A 349 -19.95 -12.99 23.76
C TRP A 349 -19.87 -14.51 23.51
N THR A 350 -18.64 -15.04 23.36
CA THR A 350 -18.35 -16.47 23.44
C THR A 350 -17.87 -16.83 24.85
N PRO A 351 -18.56 -17.74 25.57
CA PRO A 351 -18.08 -18.26 26.84
C PRO A 351 -17.03 -19.37 26.60
N GLY A 352 -15.76 -19.06 26.83
CA GLY A 352 -14.66 -20.04 26.77
C GLY A 352 -13.29 -19.39 26.49
N GLU A 353 -12.21 -20.18 26.62
CA GLU A 353 -10.90 -19.77 26.06
C GLU A 353 -10.96 -19.95 24.55
N THR A 354 -10.77 -18.87 23.80
CA THR A 354 -10.81 -18.94 22.33
C THR A 354 -9.46 -19.37 21.77
N MET A 355 -9.45 -19.92 20.56
CA MET A 355 -8.20 -20.36 19.91
C MET A 355 -7.18 -19.23 19.77
N SER A 356 -7.60 -17.97 19.57
CA SER A 356 -6.68 -16.82 19.62
C SER A 356 -5.92 -16.74 20.93
N GLU A 357 -6.58 -16.98 22.07
CA GLU A 357 -5.97 -16.87 23.40
C GLU A 357 -4.98 -18.01 23.66
N ILE A 358 -5.31 -19.21 23.16
CA ILE A 358 -4.41 -20.37 23.22
C ILE A 358 -3.16 -20.09 22.37
N PHE A 359 -3.33 -19.62 21.14
CA PHE A 359 -2.21 -19.29 20.27
C PHE A 359 -1.36 -18.13 20.79
N GLU A 360 -1.96 -17.08 21.36
CA GLU A 360 -1.19 -15.98 21.97
C GLU A 360 -0.39 -16.40 23.20
N LYS A 361 -0.89 -17.36 23.99
CA LYS A 361 -0.18 -17.88 25.17
C LYS A 361 1.03 -18.73 24.78
N GLU A 362 0.85 -19.63 23.81
CA GLU A 362 1.84 -20.66 23.46
C GLU A 362 2.81 -20.21 22.35
N ILE A 363 2.33 -19.46 21.34
CA ILE A 363 3.14 -19.07 20.18
C ILE A 363 3.73 -17.68 20.39
N LYS A 364 4.93 -17.63 20.98
CA LYS A 364 5.70 -16.39 21.19
C LYS A 364 6.75 -16.15 20.10
N VAL A 365 6.39 -16.39 18.84
CA VAL A 365 7.29 -16.16 17.70
C VAL A 365 7.00 -14.79 17.10
N ARG A 366 8.05 -14.11 16.60
CA ARG A 366 7.94 -12.74 16.08
C ARG A 366 7.11 -12.63 14.80
N ASN A 367 7.03 -13.71 14.02
CA ASN A 367 6.28 -13.80 12.77
C ASN A 367 4.83 -14.26 12.95
N PHE A 368 4.38 -14.49 14.19
CA PHE A 368 3.00 -14.82 14.49
C PHE A 368 2.20 -13.58 14.89
N LEU A 369 0.98 -13.48 14.38
CA LEU A 369 0.02 -12.46 14.77
C LEU A 369 -1.36 -13.09 14.99
N SER A 370 -1.98 -12.79 16.12
CA SER A 370 -3.41 -13.03 16.35
C SER A 370 -4.17 -11.71 16.32
N VAL A 371 -5.32 -11.69 15.65
CA VAL A 371 -6.22 -10.53 15.59
C VAL A 371 -7.67 -10.95 15.73
N LYS A 372 -8.41 -10.22 16.56
CA LYS A 372 -9.86 -10.37 16.72
C LYS A 372 -10.60 -9.33 15.88
N MET A 373 -11.60 -9.76 15.11
CA MET A 373 -12.41 -8.89 14.23
C MET A 373 -13.91 -9.16 14.48
N GLY A 374 -14.64 -8.18 15.02
CA GLY A 374 -16.09 -8.32 15.25
C GLY A 374 -16.94 -7.62 14.19
N SER A 375 -16.40 -6.55 13.60
CA SER A 375 -17.11 -5.69 12.67
C SER A 375 -16.27 -5.34 11.44
N LYS A 376 -16.92 -4.77 10.42
CA LYS A 376 -16.23 -4.28 9.20
C LYS A 376 -15.21 -3.18 9.51
N GLU A 377 -15.44 -2.40 10.57
CA GLU A 377 -14.56 -1.31 10.98
C GLU A 377 -13.25 -1.82 11.60
N ASP A 378 -13.25 -3.03 12.17
CA ASP A 378 -12.10 -3.65 12.82
C ASP A 378 -11.07 -4.21 11.83
N ILE A 379 -11.48 -4.41 10.57
CA ILE A 379 -10.63 -4.95 9.50
C ILE A 379 -9.40 -4.07 9.29
N TRP A 380 -9.57 -2.75 9.30
CA TRP A 380 -8.49 -1.82 9.02
C TRP A 380 -7.46 -1.70 10.16
N PRO A 381 -7.87 -1.54 11.43
CA PRO A 381 -6.97 -1.68 12.58
C PRO A 381 -6.27 -3.04 12.63
N ALA A 382 -6.98 -4.12 12.31
CA ALA A 382 -6.42 -5.47 12.24
C ALA A 382 -5.30 -5.56 11.21
N PHE A 383 -5.56 -5.05 10.01
CA PHE A 383 -4.59 -5.02 8.93
C PHE A 383 -3.34 -4.21 9.30
N LYS A 384 -3.50 -3.04 9.93
CA LYS A 384 -2.38 -2.22 10.40
C LYS A 384 -1.48 -2.92 11.41
N LYS A 385 -2.07 -3.70 12.33
CA LYS A 385 -1.28 -4.51 13.27
C LYS A 385 -0.42 -5.54 12.54
N LEU A 386 -0.98 -6.18 11.51
CA LEU A 386 -0.28 -7.13 10.66
C LEU A 386 0.91 -6.49 9.95
N LEU A 387 0.71 -5.32 9.37
CA LEU A 387 1.78 -4.58 8.70
C LEU A 387 2.93 -4.23 9.66
N THR A 388 2.62 -3.80 10.88
CA THR A 388 3.63 -3.37 11.87
C THR A 388 4.60 -4.50 12.25
N ILE A 389 4.14 -5.75 12.24
CA ILE A 389 4.96 -6.93 12.52
C ILE A 389 5.83 -7.28 11.32
N ALA A 390 5.26 -7.25 10.11
CA ALA A 390 6.03 -7.39 8.88
C ALA A 390 7.20 -6.38 8.80
N GLU A 391 7.03 -5.16 9.32
CA GLU A 391 8.12 -4.16 9.37
C GLU A 391 9.31 -4.55 10.25
N LYS A 392 9.09 -5.34 11.31
CA LYS A 392 10.13 -5.70 12.27
C LYS A 392 11.08 -6.76 11.73
N GLU A 393 10.57 -7.71 10.94
CA GLU A 393 11.41 -8.76 10.35
C GLU A 393 12.32 -8.22 9.25
N GLY A 394 11.82 -7.31 8.39
CA GLY A 394 12.61 -6.73 7.29
C GLY A 394 13.81 -5.86 7.72
N ARG A 395 14.01 -5.60 9.02
CA ARG A 395 15.15 -4.82 9.56
C ARG A 395 16.34 -5.65 10.02
N ASP A 396 16.20 -6.96 10.21
CA ASP A 396 17.20 -7.79 10.89
C ASP A 396 18.22 -8.48 9.95
N GLU A 397 18.11 -8.35 8.62
CA GLU A 397 19.24 -8.70 7.74
C GLU A 397 20.26 -7.55 7.66
N PRO A 398 21.56 -7.78 7.97
CA PRO A 398 22.58 -6.75 7.86
C PRO A 398 22.63 -6.26 6.42
N ARG A 399 22.52 -4.94 6.25
CA ARG A 399 22.86 -4.25 5.00
C ARG A 399 24.35 -4.44 4.76
N ILE A 400 24.71 -5.46 4.00
CA ILE A 400 26.08 -5.66 3.48
C ILE A 400 26.31 -4.69 2.32
#